data_AF-Q9NAH8-F1
#
_entry.id   AF-Q9NAH8-F1
#
_cell.length_a   1.000
_cell.length_b   1.000
_cell.length_c   1.000
_cell.angle_alpha   90.00
_cell.angle_beta   90.00
_cell.angle_gamma   90.00
#
_symmetry.space_group_name_H-M   'P 1'
#
loop_
_entity.id
_entity.type
_entity.pdbx_description
1 polymer ?
#
loop_
_entity_poly.entity_id
_entity_poly.type
_entity_poly.pdbx_seq_one_letter_code
_entity_poly.pdbx_strand_id
1 'polypeptide(L)'
;MSLEEPPEKIRKIDTMRIKVYPILDSTLTCDTIPSTSFQALRLENKKIIGTIIRRLPELPEELSHLKRVGKDGSVLIAESEEVAKLIVGKLEDAEARVEDLVPVKVARTKPQTRRQFQVAKELWPTGFHPNHELEQLLDGSFLTESLKKYVDRWLGEAARLGDGCIAVQNDELLSTGRPSSHPLGHPVMEMVGNLPKRHGDDYLGTGSDVFLITEPCAMCSMALVHFRVKRVFYARNSRNGVLKEDGWQLHLEPSINHHYEVFRVEGLLDNNYIVDNSDRFCSNIQL
;
A
#
# COMPACT_ATOMS: atom_id res chain seq x y z
N MET A 1 0.24 -18.68 -64.76
CA MET A 1 -0.16 -19.64 -63.71
C MET A 1 0.35 -19.09 -62.39
N SER A 2 -0.37 -18.13 -61.81
CA SER A 2 -0.04 -17.55 -60.51
C SER A 2 -0.59 -18.48 -59.43
N LEU A 3 0.30 -19.03 -58.61
CA LEU A 3 -0.07 -19.81 -57.43
C LEU A 3 -0.52 -18.81 -56.36
N GLU A 4 -1.83 -18.75 -56.10
CA GLU A 4 -2.37 -18.11 -54.89
C GLU A 4 -2.02 -19.01 -53.70
N GLU A 5 -1.17 -18.52 -52.79
CA GLU A 5 -0.94 -19.19 -51.50
C GLU A 5 -2.19 -19.06 -50.61
N PRO A 6 -2.61 -20.15 -49.95
CA PRO A 6 -3.77 -20.13 -49.07
C PRO A 6 -3.46 -19.33 -47.78
N PRO A 7 -4.46 -18.60 -47.22
CA PRO A 7 -4.23 -17.73 -46.07
C PRO A 7 -3.78 -18.51 -44.82
N GLU A 8 -2.70 -18.06 -44.19
CA GLU A 8 -2.20 -18.62 -42.93
C GLU A 8 -3.21 -18.46 -41.79
N LYS A 9 -3.52 -19.56 -41.11
CA LYS A 9 -4.31 -19.57 -39.87
C LYS A 9 -3.52 -18.93 -38.73
N ILE A 10 -3.79 -17.67 -38.41
CA ILE A 10 -3.28 -17.02 -37.19
C ILE A 10 -3.85 -17.76 -35.97
N ARG A 11 -2.97 -18.40 -35.20
CA ARG A 11 -3.30 -19.05 -33.92
C ARG A 11 -3.89 -18.01 -32.97
N LYS A 12 -5.02 -18.31 -32.30
CA LYS A 12 -5.53 -17.51 -31.18
C LYS A 12 -4.48 -17.53 -30.07
N ILE A 13 -3.69 -16.46 -29.98
CA ILE A 13 -2.75 -16.21 -28.88
C ILE A 13 -3.59 -16.01 -27.61
N ASP A 14 -3.21 -16.70 -26.54
CA ASP A 14 -3.79 -16.61 -25.20
C ASP A 14 -3.63 -15.15 -24.69
N THR A 15 -4.67 -14.34 -24.89
CA THR A 15 -4.53 -12.92 -25.24
C THR A 15 -4.18 -11.92 -24.13
N MET A 16 -3.87 -12.30 -22.89
CA MET A 16 -3.38 -11.35 -21.87
C MET A 16 -2.74 -12.09 -20.68
N ARG A 17 -1.41 -12.19 -20.67
CA ARG A 17 -0.63 -12.79 -19.57
C ARG A 17 0.02 -11.74 -18.66
N ILE A 18 -0.59 -10.56 -18.52
CA ILE A 18 -0.04 -9.58 -17.60
C ILE A 18 -0.33 -9.99 -16.16
N LYS A 19 0.66 -9.79 -15.29
CA LYS A 19 0.50 -9.85 -13.84
C LYS A 19 0.70 -8.45 -13.29
N VAL A 20 -0.10 -8.06 -12.31
CA VAL A 20 -0.05 -6.74 -11.69
C VAL A 20 0.09 -6.95 -10.18
N TYR A 21 1.14 -6.38 -9.60
CA TYR A 21 1.46 -6.52 -8.18
C TYR A 21 1.41 -5.14 -7.52
N PRO A 22 0.62 -4.95 -6.46
CA PRO A 22 0.64 -3.71 -5.71
C PRO A 22 1.93 -3.59 -4.90
N ILE A 23 2.50 -2.39 -4.86
CA ILE A 23 3.64 -2.07 -4.02
C ILE A 23 3.13 -1.47 -2.71
N LEU A 24 3.08 -2.33 -1.68
CA LEU A 24 2.52 -2.02 -0.37
C LEU A 24 3.61 -1.80 0.67
N ASP A 25 3.25 -1.11 1.76
CA ASP A 25 4.09 -1.00 2.94
C ASP A 25 4.36 -2.39 3.54
N SER A 26 5.62 -2.67 3.87
CA SER A 26 6.03 -3.92 4.51
C SER A 26 5.27 -4.22 5.82
N THR A 27 4.84 -3.18 6.54
CA THR A 27 4.03 -3.30 7.76
C THR A 27 2.64 -3.86 7.48
N LEU A 28 2.10 -3.72 6.27
CA LEU A 28 0.80 -4.25 5.87
C LEU A 28 0.90 -5.71 5.39
N THR A 29 2.04 -6.09 4.82
CA THR A 29 2.26 -7.44 4.28
C THR A 29 2.75 -8.43 5.34
N CYS A 30 3.09 -7.96 6.54
CA CYS A 30 3.50 -8.82 7.65
C CYS A 30 2.34 -9.71 8.12
N ASP A 31 2.60 -11.01 8.25
CA ASP A 31 1.66 -12.00 8.79
C ASP A 31 1.59 -11.99 10.33
N THR A 32 2.29 -11.06 10.99
CA THR A 32 2.33 -10.94 12.46
C THR A 32 2.06 -9.51 12.91
N ILE A 33 1.94 -9.32 14.23
CA ILE A 33 1.79 -7.99 14.83
C ILE A 33 2.72 -7.86 16.04
N PRO A 34 3.39 -6.72 16.25
CA PRO A 34 4.20 -6.51 17.44
C PRO A 34 3.36 -6.68 18.71
N SER A 35 3.89 -7.39 19.71
CA SER A 35 3.24 -7.58 21.01
C SER A 35 3.93 -6.78 22.12
N THR A 36 3.18 -6.33 23.11
CA THR A 36 3.70 -5.77 24.37
C THR A 36 3.13 -6.54 25.57
N SER A 37 3.76 -6.40 26.74
CA SER A 37 3.28 -6.98 27.99
C SER A 37 2.30 -6.02 28.66
N PHE A 38 1.26 -6.57 29.26
CA PHE A 38 0.25 -5.85 30.02
C PHE A 38 -0.07 -6.62 31.30
N GLN A 39 -0.64 -5.94 32.28
CA GLN A 39 -1.23 -6.57 33.46
C GLN A 39 -2.75 -6.64 33.30
N ALA A 40 -3.31 -7.84 33.48
CA ALA A 40 -4.73 -8.06 33.54
C ALA A 40 -5.13 -8.48 34.96
N LEU A 41 -6.21 -7.91 35.48
CA LEU A 41 -6.81 -8.30 36.74
C LEU A 41 -7.76 -9.47 36.50
N ARG A 42 -7.50 -10.61 37.12
CA ARG A 42 -8.45 -11.73 37.17
C ARG A 42 -9.52 -11.43 38.21
N LEU A 43 -10.77 -11.71 37.87
CA LEU A 43 -11.92 -11.52 38.76
C LEU A 43 -12.68 -12.84 38.84
N GLU A 44 -12.82 -13.37 40.05
CA GLU A 44 -13.61 -14.59 40.28
C GLU A 44 -15.09 -14.32 39.96
N ASN A 45 -15.61 -13.17 40.42
CA ASN A 45 -16.97 -12.73 40.16
C ASN A 45 -17.06 -11.86 38.91
N LYS A 46 -17.54 -12.43 37.79
CA LYS A 46 -17.67 -11.69 36.53
C LYS A 46 -18.74 -10.59 36.56
N LYS A 47 -19.61 -10.53 37.58
CA LYS A 47 -20.68 -9.52 37.67
C LYS A 47 -20.15 -8.12 37.99
N ILE A 48 -18.99 -8.01 38.63
CA ILE A 48 -18.40 -6.71 39.00
C ILE A 48 -17.57 -6.07 37.88
N ILE A 49 -17.30 -6.78 36.78
CA ILE A 49 -16.49 -6.29 35.65
C ILE A 49 -16.95 -4.90 35.21
N GLY A 50 -18.26 -4.68 35.05
CA GLY A 50 -18.81 -3.40 34.63
C GLY A 50 -18.55 -2.26 35.64
N THR A 51 -18.57 -2.56 36.94
CA THR A 51 -18.26 -1.61 38.00
C THR A 51 -16.77 -1.26 38.02
N ILE A 52 -15.90 -2.26 37.90
CA ILE A 52 -14.44 -2.08 37.85
C ILE A 52 -14.05 -1.20 36.67
N ILE A 53 -14.54 -1.51 35.46
CA ILE A 53 -14.17 -0.78 34.23
C ILE A 53 -14.50 0.71 34.33
N ARG A 54 -15.64 1.09 34.93
CA ARG A 54 -16.05 2.49 35.11
C ARG A 54 -15.13 3.29 36.01
N ARG A 55 -14.34 2.62 36.85
CA ARG A 55 -13.40 3.24 37.80
C ARG A 55 -11.95 3.22 37.29
N LEU A 56 -11.68 2.52 36.20
CA LEU A 56 -10.35 2.46 35.59
C LEU A 56 -10.10 3.67 34.69
N PRO A 57 -8.86 4.21 34.66
CA PRO A 57 -8.48 5.28 33.73
C PRO A 57 -8.54 4.78 32.29
N GLU A 58 -9.00 5.59 31.34
CA GLU A 58 -9.05 5.21 29.92
C GLU A 58 -7.69 4.73 29.39
N LEU A 59 -7.74 3.81 28.40
CA LEU A 59 -6.51 3.39 27.73
C LEU A 59 -5.97 4.56 26.86
N PRO A 60 -4.63 4.70 26.74
CA PRO A 60 -4.04 5.63 25.77
C PRO A 60 -4.60 5.43 24.37
N GLU A 61 -4.63 6.49 23.56
CA GLU A 61 -5.22 6.48 22.21
C GLU A 61 -4.59 5.39 21.32
N GLU A 62 -3.29 5.18 21.45
CA GLU A 62 -2.51 4.17 20.72
C GLU A 62 -2.92 2.74 21.05
N LEU A 63 -3.59 2.53 22.18
CA LEU A 63 -4.06 1.23 22.69
C LEU A 63 -5.60 1.14 22.72
N SER A 64 -6.30 2.13 22.17
CA SER A 64 -7.77 2.18 22.12
C SER A 64 -8.40 1.03 21.32
N HIS A 65 -7.62 0.34 20.47
CA HIS A 65 -8.05 -0.87 19.78
C HIS A 65 -8.22 -2.07 20.71
N LEU A 66 -7.54 -2.11 21.85
CA LEU A 66 -7.64 -3.24 22.78
C LEU A 66 -8.99 -3.21 23.51
N LYS A 67 -9.67 -4.36 23.54
CA LYS A 67 -10.86 -4.49 24.40
C LYS A 67 -10.41 -4.61 25.84
N ARG A 68 -11.09 -3.89 26.72
CA ARG A 68 -10.79 -3.88 28.15
C ARG A 68 -10.90 -5.24 28.83
N VAL A 69 -11.75 -6.14 28.32
CA VAL A 69 -12.05 -7.46 28.91
C VAL A 69 -11.58 -8.58 28.00
N GLY A 70 -10.85 -9.53 28.58
CA GLY A 70 -10.35 -10.75 27.93
C GLY A 70 -11.43 -11.81 27.72
N LYS A 71 -11.12 -12.86 26.93
CA LYS A 71 -12.04 -13.99 26.68
C LYS A 71 -12.39 -14.74 27.98
N ASP A 72 -11.49 -14.75 28.95
CA ASP A 72 -11.64 -15.40 30.27
C ASP A 72 -12.40 -14.53 31.29
N GLY A 73 -12.61 -13.25 31.00
CA GLY A 73 -13.22 -12.26 31.90
C GLY A 73 -12.21 -11.41 32.68
N SER A 74 -10.91 -11.57 32.46
CA SER A 74 -9.89 -10.70 33.05
C SER A 74 -9.90 -9.29 32.44
N VAL A 75 -9.48 -8.28 33.19
CA VAL A 75 -9.60 -6.86 32.83
C VAL A 75 -8.22 -6.23 32.67
N LEU A 76 -7.91 -5.64 31.50
CA LEU A 76 -6.63 -4.94 31.28
C LEU A 76 -6.49 -3.69 32.15
N ILE A 77 -5.38 -3.60 32.89
CA ILE A 77 -5.11 -2.52 33.84
C ILE A 77 -4.05 -1.54 33.31
N ALA A 78 -2.79 -1.97 33.17
CA ALA A 78 -1.68 -1.14 32.70
C ALA A 78 -0.53 -1.97 32.11
N GLU A 79 0.36 -1.34 31.34
CA GLU A 79 1.57 -2.01 30.81
C GLU A 79 2.56 -2.40 31.92
N SER A 80 2.82 -1.49 32.86
CA SER A 80 3.72 -1.70 34.00
C SER A 80 3.01 -2.39 35.17
N GLU A 81 3.72 -3.33 35.82
CA GLU A 81 3.23 -3.99 37.03
C GLU A 81 3.04 -3.00 38.17
N GLU A 82 4.00 -2.11 38.39
CA GLU A 82 3.95 -1.09 39.44
C GLU A 82 2.73 -0.18 39.29
N VAL A 83 2.46 0.29 38.07
CA VAL A 83 1.29 1.11 37.77
C VAL A 83 0.00 0.33 37.98
N ALA A 84 -0.04 -0.95 37.55
CA ALA A 84 -1.21 -1.78 37.74
C ALA A 84 -1.53 -2.02 39.23
N LYS A 85 -0.51 -2.27 40.06
CA LYS A 85 -0.66 -2.41 41.52
C LYS A 85 -1.24 -1.14 42.15
N LEU A 86 -0.76 0.03 41.73
CA LEU A 86 -1.27 1.33 42.20
C LEU A 86 -2.73 1.56 41.80
N ILE A 87 -3.11 1.21 40.57
CA ILE A 87 -4.49 1.37 40.08
C ILE A 87 -5.42 0.43 40.85
N VAL A 88 -5.06 -0.86 40.96
CA VAL A 88 -5.90 -1.85 41.67
C VAL A 88 -6.03 -1.50 43.15
N GLY A 89 -4.95 -1.06 43.81
CA GLY A 89 -5.02 -0.61 45.20
C GLY A 89 -5.99 0.55 45.44
N LYS A 90 -6.14 1.47 44.45
CA LYS A 90 -7.09 2.60 44.50
C LYS A 90 -8.55 2.21 44.23
N LEU A 91 -8.81 1.00 43.74
CA LEU A 91 -10.18 0.53 43.54
C LEU A 91 -10.88 0.27 44.88
N GLU A 92 -10.17 0.00 45.97
CA GLU A 92 -10.77 -0.27 47.29
C GLU A 92 -11.94 -1.27 47.23
N ASP A 93 -11.82 -2.28 46.37
CA ASP A 93 -12.85 -3.29 46.11
C ASP A 93 -12.35 -4.64 46.60
N ALA A 94 -13.14 -5.31 47.45
CA ALA A 94 -12.73 -6.54 48.12
C ALA A 94 -12.46 -7.70 47.15
N GLU A 95 -13.04 -7.65 45.95
CA GLU A 95 -12.92 -8.68 44.92
C GLU A 95 -11.84 -8.35 43.87
N ALA A 96 -11.29 -7.12 43.88
CA ALA A 96 -10.23 -6.67 42.97
C ALA A 96 -8.90 -6.52 43.71
N ARG A 97 -8.18 -7.62 43.89
CA ARG A 97 -6.93 -7.64 44.68
C ARG A 97 -5.71 -7.57 43.79
N VAL A 98 -4.66 -6.93 44.31
CA VAL A 98 -3.36 -6.81 43.63
C VAL A 98 -2.75 -8.19 43.33
N GLU A 99 -3.01 -9.18 44.17
CA GLU A 99 -2.56 -10.57 44.02
C GLU A 99 -3.15 -11.29 42.80
N ASP A 100 -4.30 -10.80 42.30
CA ASP A 100 -5.00 -11.38 41.15
C ASP A 100 -4.55 -10.76 39.81
N LEU A 101 -3.53 -9.88 39.83
CA LEU A 101 -2.88 -9.37 38.63
C LEU A 101 -2.02 -10.44 37.97
N VAL A 102 -2.16 -10.58 36.66
CA VAL A 102 -1.36 -11.51 35.85
C VAL A 102 -0.80 -10.83 34.60
N PRO A 103 0.44 -11.16 34.20
CA PRO A 103 0.98 -10.68 32.95
C PRO A 103 0.29 -11.36 31.76
N VAL A 104 -0.08 -10.56 30.76
CA VAL A 104 -0.68 -11.00 29.50
C VAL A 104 0.04 -10.33 28.33
N LYS A 105 -0.04 -10.95 27.15
CA LYS A 105 0.45 -10.33 25.91
C LYS A 105 -0.72 -9.69 25.17
N VAL A 106 -0.50 -8.49 24.64
CA VAL A 106 -1.48 -7.76 23.83
C VAL A 106 -0.81 -7.25 22.55
N ALA A 107 -1.60 -6.94 21.52
CA ALA A 107 -1.08 -6.30 20.32
C ALA A 107 -0.70 -4.84 20.62
N ARG A 108 0.56 -4.48 20.36
CA ARG A 108 1.11 -3.14 20.60
C ARG A 108 0.50 -2.10 19.65
N THR A 109 0.18 -2.51 18.42
CA THR A 109 -0.42 -1.65 17.40
C THR A 109 -1.79 -2.17 17.01
N LYS A 110 -2.62 -1.28 16.44
CA LYS A 110 -3.91 -1.66 15.87
C LYS A 110 -3.68 -2.52 14.62
N PRO A 111 -4.32 -3.70 14.51
CA PRO A 111 -4.23 -4.51 13.30
C PRO A 111 -4.85 -3.76 12.12
N GLN A 112 -4.14 -3.71 11.00
CA GLN A 112 -4.59 -3.06 9.76
C GLN A 112 -5.18 -4.06 8.77
N THR A 113 -4.77 -5.34 8.85
CA THR A 113 -5.24 -6.41 7.97
C THR A 113 -5.96 -7.51 8.75
N ARG A 114 -6.77 -8.31 8.05
CA ARG A 114 -7.48 -9.45 8.62
C ARG A 114 -6.52 -10.48 9.20
N ARG A 115 -5.37 -10.71 8.55
CA ARG A 115 -4.33 -11.64 9.04
C ARG A 115 -3.75 -11.17 10.36
N GLN A 116 -3.34 -9.91 10.43
CA GLN A 116 -2.86 -9.28 11.67
C GLN A 116 -3.91 -9.32 12.77
N PHE A 117 -5.18 -9.05 12.43
CA PHE A 117 -6.27 -9.13 13.38
C PHE A 117 -6.42 -10.53 13.98
N GLN A 118 -6.30 -11.59 13.17
CA GLN A 118 -6.41 -12.97 13.68
C GLN A 118 -5.29 -13.27 14.68
N VAL A 119 -4.05 -12.87 14.39
CA VAL A 119 -2.94 -13.02 15.34
C VAL A 119 -3.16 -12.18 16.60
N ALA A 120 -3.55 -10.91 16.45
CA ALA A 120 -3.82 -10.01 17.56
C ALA A 120 -4.91 -10.55 18.49
N LYS A 121 -5.98 -11.12 17.91
CA LYS A 121 -7.11 -11.71 18.63
C LYS A 121 -6.74 -12.94 19.45
N GLU A 122 -5.67 -13.66 19.07
CA GLU A 122 -5.13 -14.77 19.88
C GLU A 122 -4.28 -14.27 21.05
N LEU A 123 -3.65 -13.10 20.94
CA LEU A 123 -2.98 -12.45 22.07
C LEU A 123 -4.01 -11.90 23.06
N TRP A 124 -4.93 -11.05 22.57
CA TRP A 124 -5.97 -10.43 23.38
C TRP A 124 -7.13 -9.93 22.52
N PRO A 125 -8.38 -9.91 23.02
CA PRO A 125 -9.50 -9.33 22.28
C PRO A 125 -9.21 -7.88 21.84
N THR A 126 -9.30 -7.64 20.54
CA THR A 126 -9.04 -6.33 19.92
C THR A 126 -10.17 -5.95 18.96
N GLY A 127 -10.33 -4.66 18.72
CA GLY A 127 -11.21 -4.09 17.70
C GLY A 127 -10.51 -4.10 16.35
N PHE A 128 -11.28 -4.39 15.30
CA PHE A 128 -10.80 -4.36 13.92
C PHE A 128 -11.95 -3.98 13.01
N HIS A 129 -11.67 -3.05 12.11
CA HIS A 129 -12.58 -2.62 11.05
C HIS A 129 -11.90 -2.97 9.72
N PRO A 130 -12.41 -3.96 8.97
CA PRO A 130 -11.81 -4.37 7.71
C PRO A 130 -11.74 -3.20 6.72
N ASN A 131 -10.57 -3.00 6.11
CA ASN A 131 -10.43 -2.17 4.92
C ASN A 131 -10.55 -3.08 3.68
N HIS A 132 -11.72 -3.09 3.05
CA HIS A 132 -11.99 -3.98 1.92
C HIS A 132 -11.05 -3.75 0.73
N GLU A 133 -10.66 -2.51 0.45
CA GLU A 133 -9.74 -2.19 -0.65
C GLU A 133 -8.35 -2.77 -0.38
N LEU A 134 -7.83 -2.58 0.85
CA LEU A 134 -6.56 -3.17 1.27
C LEU A 134 -6.58 -4.70 1.22
N GLU A 135 -7.67 -5.33 1.70
CA GLU A 135 -7.80 -6.79 1.63
C GLU A 135 -7.79 -7.28 0.17
N GLN A 136 -8.47 -6.57 -0.73
CA GLN A 136 -8.46 -6.88 -2.16
C GLN A 136 -7.08 -6.75 -2.79
N LEU A 137 -6.27 -5.77 -2.35
CA LEU A 137 -4.87 -5.63 -2.78
C LEU A 137 -4.01 -6.79 -2.29
N LEU A 138 -4.18 -7.21 -1.02
CA LEU A 138 -3.41 -8.28 -0.39
C LEU A 138 -3.75 -9.68 -0.92
N ASP A 139 -5.02 -9.94 -1.24
CA ASP A 139 -5.47 -11.22 -1.79
C ASP A 139 -5.47 -11.27 -3.32
N GLY A 140 -5.21 -10.13 -3.98
CA GLY A 140 -5.12 -10.01 -5.44
C GLY A 140 -6.47 -9.89 -6.15
N SER A 141 -7.60 -9.93 -5.44
CA SER A 141 -8.94 -9.85 -6.03
C SER A 141 -9.26 -8.47 -6.64
N PHE A 142 -8.45 -7.45 -6.36
CA PHE A 142 -8.50 -6.16 -7.05
C PHE A 142 -8.32 -6.28 -8.57
N LEU A 143 -7.56 -7.29 -9.04
CA LEU A 143 -7.15 -7.43 -10.43
C LEU A 143 -8.23 -8.11 -11.28
N THR A 144 -9.30 -7.37 -11.55
CA THR A 144 -10.37 -7.78 -12.45
C THR A 144 -9.91 -7.88 -13.91
N GLU A 145 -10.63 -8.64 -14.73
CA GLU A 145 -10.33 -8.79 -16.17
C GLU A 145 -10.42 -7.45 -16.92
N SER A 146 -11.36 -6.57 -16.52
CA SER A 146 -11.45 -5.21 -17.06
C SER A 146 -10.24 -4.36 -16.69
N LEU A 147 -9.75 -4.47 -15.45
CA LEU A 147 -8.54 -3.75 -15.02
C LEU A 147 -7.30 -4.27 -15.75
N LYS A 148 -7.18 -5.58 -15.98
CA LYS A 148 -6.07 -6.14 -16.78
C LYS A 148 -6.07 -5.55 -18.20
N LYS A 149 -7.22 -5.55 -18.88
CA LYS A 149 -7.35 -4.95 -20.22
C LYS A 149 -6.99 -3.47 -20.25
N TYR A 150 -7.43 -2.74 -19.23
CA TYR A 150 -7.12 -1.31 -19.08
C TYR A 150 -5.62 -1.07 -18.92
N VAL A 151 -4.97 -1.82 -18.02
CA VAL A 151 -3.52 -1.72 -17.78
C VAL A 151 -2.72 -2.12 -19.02
N ASP A 152 -3.05 -3.26 -19.64
CA ASP A 152 -2.37 -3.75 -20.85
C ASP A 152 -2.43 -2.73 -21.99
N ARG A 153 -3.62 -2.16 -22.25
CA ARG A 153 -3.82 -1.10 -23.25
C ARG A 153 -2.89 0.08 -23.02
N TRP A 154 -2.97 0.71 -21.86
CA TRP A 154 -2.30 1.99 -21.63
C TRP A 154 -0.79 1.84 -21.42
N LEU A 155 -0.35 0.72 -20.84
CA LEU A 155 1.07 0.39 -20.75
C LEU A 155 1.65 0.05 -22.15
N GLY A 156 0.86 -0.61 -23.01
CA GLY A 156 1.21 -0.82 -24.42
C GLY A 156 1.34 0.48 -25.22
N GLU A 157 0.45 1.46 -25.01
CA GLU A 157 0.59 2.79 -25.60
C GLU A 157 1.85 3.52 -25.07
N ALA A 158 2.15 3.43 -23.76
CA ALA A 158 3.36 4.01 -23.19
C ALA A 158 4.65 3.41 -23.79
N ALA A 159 4.65 2.10 -24.08
CA ALA A 159 5.72 1.42 -24.78
C ALA A 159 5.93 1.95 -26.20
N ARG A 160 4.85 2.18 -26.97
CA ARG A 160 4.92 2.72 -28.34
C ARG A 160 5.50 4.14 -28.40
N LEU A 161 5.50 4.85 -27.29
CA LEU A 161 6.14 6.17 -27.16
C LEU A 161 7.67 6.08 -26.94
N GLY A 162 8.25 4.88 -26.86
CA GLY A 162 9.69 4.65 -26.71
C GLY A 162 10.17 4.88 -25.28
N ASP A 163 9.71 4.03 -24.34
CA ASP A 163 9.91 4.22 -22.88
C ASP A 163 9.21 5.51 -22.38
N GLY A 164 7.98 5.74 -22.86
CA GLY A 164 7.21 6.93 -22.54
C GLY A 164 6.43 6.85 -21.23
N CYS A 165 5.70 7.93 -20.96
CA CYS A 165 4.77 8.09 -19.86
C CYS A 165 3.41 8.54 -20.38
N ILE A 166 2.33 7.97 -19.86
CA ILE A 166 0.96 8.35 -20.20
C ILE A 166 0.17 8.62 -18.92
N ALA A 167 -0.51 9.77 -18.84
CA ALA A 167 -1.58 10.00 -17.87
C ALA A 167 -2.94 9.74 -18.52
N VAL A 168 -3.83 9.08 -17.79
CA VAL A 168 -5.19 8.72 -18.22
C VAL A 168 -6.16 9.12 -17.13
N GLN A 169 -7.33 9.64 -17.51
CA GLN A 169 -8.41 9.95 -16.59
C GLN A 169 -9.73 9.52 -17.24
N ASN A 170 -10.55 8.74 -16.52
CA ASN A 170 -11.83 8.24 -17.04
C ASN A 170 -11.72 7.47 -18.38
N ASP A 171 -10.65 6.67 -18.54
CA ASP A 171 -10.30 5.97 -19.80
C ASP A 171 -10.04 6.89 -21.01
N GLU A 172 -9.77 8.17 -20.76
CA GLU A 172 -9.36 9.14 -21.77
C GLU A 172 -7.90 9.57 -21.57
N LEU A 173 -7.18 9.69 -22.68
CA LEU A 173 -5.80 10.17 -22.67
C LEU A 173 -5.76 11.61 -22.18
N LEU A 174 -5.00 11.85 -21.11
CA LEU A 174 -4.85 13.17 -20.51
C LEU A 174 -3.60 13.91 -21.01
N SER A 175 -2.45 13.22 -20.96
CA SER A 175 -1.16 13.76 -21.43
C SER A 175 -0.17 12.64 -21.69
N THR A 176 0.84 12.92 -22.51
CA THR A 176 1.94 12.00 -22.81
C THR A 176 3.29 12.67 -22.65
N GLY A 177 4.30 11.90 -22.26
CA GLY A 177 5.70 12.33 -22.25
C GLY A 177 6.59 11.29 -22.88
N ARG A 178 7.62 11.76 -23.59
CA ARG A 178 8.68 10.93 -24.18
C ARG A 178 10.01 11.33 -23.57
N PRO A 179 10.99 10.43 -23.47
CA PRO A 179 12.34 10.83 -23.10
C PRO A 179 12.84 11.90 -24.08
N SER A 180 13.43 12.98 -23.56
CA SER A 180 14.09 14.02 -24.37
C SER A 180 15.60 14.04 -24.09
N SER A 181 16.36 14.81 -24.86
CA SER A 181 17.81 14.94 -24.67
C SER A 181 18.18 15.83 -23.48
N HIS A 182 17.21 16.50 -22.85
CA HIS A 182 17.45 17.37 -21.71
C HIS A 182 17.68 16.53 -20.44
N PRO A 183 18.61 16.88 -19.54
CA PRO A 183 18.88 16.10 -18.32
C PRO A 183 17.65 15.92 -17.40
N LEU A 184 16.72 16.87 -17.40
CA LEU A 184 15.44 16.78 -16.68
C LEU A 184 14.28 16.28 -17.56
N GLY A 185 14.56 15.97 -18.82
CA GLY A 185 13.63 15.55 -19.87
C GLY A 185 13.13 14.12 -19.72
N HIS A 186 12.82 13.72 -18.49
CA HIS A 186 12.31 12.39 -18.19
C HIS A 186 10.84 12.29 -18.68
N PRO A 187 10.38 11.10 -19.10
CA PRO A 187 9.01 10.91 -19.58
C PRO A 187 7.93 11.48 -18.65
N VAL A 188 8.08 11.35 -17.33
CA VAL A 188 7.14 11.94 -16.37
C VAL A 188 7.13 13.47 -16.42
N MET A 189 8.30 14.11 -16.47
CA MET A 189 8.39 15.57 -16.50
C MET A 189 7.81 16.14 -17.79
N GLU A 190 8.10 15.48 -18.92
CA GLU A 190 7.55 15.83 -20.22
C GLU A 190 6.02 15.63 -20.24
N MET A 191 5.51 14.56 -19.64
CA MET A 191 4.07 14.33 -19.49
C MET A 191 3.40 15.40 -18.63
N VAL A 192 4.02 15.83 -17.53
CA VAL A 192 3.50 16.92 -16.70
C VAL A 192 3.50 18.24 -17.50
N GLY A 193 4.59 18.53 -18.21
CA GLY A 193 4.74 19.76 -18.99
C GLY A 193 3.81 19.86 -20.21
N ASN A 194 3.49 18.72 -20.83
CA ASN A 194 2.61 18.64 -22.00
C ASN A 194 1.12 18.69 -21.66
N LEU A 195 0.77 18.68 -20.37
CA LEU A 195 -0.62 18.69 -19.96
C LEU A 195 -1.32 19.97 -20.46
N PRO A 196 -2.45 19.88 -21.20
CA PRO A 196 -3.16 21.06 -21.65
C PRO A 196 -3.57 21.94 -20.47
N LYS A 197 -3.45 23.26 -20.63
CA LYS A 197 -3.95 24.22 -19.64
C LYS A 197 -5.45 24.01 -19.46
N ARG A 198 -5.86 23.52 -18.29
CA ARG A 198 -7.28 23.46 -17.90
C ARG A 198 -7.63 24.76 -17.17
N HIS A 199 -8.88 25.18 -17.27
CA HIS A 199 -9.36 26.36 -16.55
C HIS A 199 -9.68 25.98 -15.10
N GLY A 200 -9.19 26.77 -14.14
CA GLY A 200 -9.42 26.59 -12.70
C GLY A 200 -8.14 26.48 -11.88
N ASP A 201 -8.29 26.52 -10.56
CA ASP A 201 -7.20 26.40 -9.57
C ASP A 201 -6.88 24.94 -9.20
N ASP A 202 -7.55 23.98 -9.86
CA ASP A 202 -7.40 22.56 -9.56
C ASP A 202 -6.08 21.99 -10.09
N TYR A 203 -5.46 21.14 -9.29
CA TYR A 203 -4.29 20.37 -9.67
C TYR A 203 -4.66 19.50 -10.87
N LEU A 204 -4.10 19.85 -12.03
CA LEU A 204 -4.60 19.48 -13.36
C LEU A 204 -4.66 17.96 -13.61
N GLY A 205 -3.88 17.17 -12.86
CA GLY A 205 -3.78 15.71 -12.95
C GLY A 205 -4.50 14.92 -11.86
N THR A 206 -5.27 15.59 -10.99
CA THR A 206 -5.86 14.94 -9.80
C THR A 206 -6.71 13.74 -10.17
N GLY A 207 -6.42 12.59 -9.56
CA GLY A 207 -7.18 11.36 -9.75
C GLY A 207 -6.85 10.58 -11.02
N SER A 208 -5.84 11.00 -11.79
CA SER A 208 -5.38 10.28 -12.99
C SER A 208 -4.60 9.00 -12.65
N ASP A 209 -4.65 8.03 -13.55
CA ASP A 209 -3.73 6.89 -13.55
C ASP A 209 -2.55 7.21 -14.48
N VAL A 210 -1.34 6.87 -14.05
CA VAL A 210 -0.11 7.06 -14.84
C VAL A 210 0.51 5.71 -15.20
N PHE A 211 0.90 5.56 -16.45
CA PHE A 211 1.50 4.37 -17.03
C PHE A 211 2.92 4.68 -17.49
N LEU A 212 3.88 3.91 -16.98
CA LEU A 212 5.30 4.05 -17.23
C LEU A 212 5.88 2.73 -17.68
N ILE A 213 6.87 2.78 -18.55
CA ILE A 213 7.63 1.57 -18.87
C ILE A 213 8.70 1.32 -17.80
N THR A 214 9.50 2.33 -17.49
CA THR A 214 10.56 2.26 -16.49
C THR A 214 10.16 2.95 -15.19
N GLU A 215 10.50 2.32 -14.07
CA GLU A 215 10.25 2.83 -12.72
C GLU A 215 10.84 4.25 -12.54
N PRO A 216 10.04 5.21 -12.05
CA PRO A 216 10.46 6.61 -11.95
C PRO A 216 11.50 6.82 -10.84
N CYS A 217 12.44 7.74 -11.08
CA CYS A 217 13.38 8.20 -10.05
C CYS A 217 12.69 9.08 -9.00
N ALA A 218 13.43 9.52 -7.97
CA ALA A 218 12.92 10.39 -6.92
C ALA A 218 12.25 11.68 -7.44
N MET A 219 12.88 12.37 -8.39
CA MET A 219 12.33 13.59 -9.01
C MET A 219 10.98 13.33 -9.66
N CYS A 220 10.90 12.30 -10.50
CA CYS A 220 9.66 11.93 -11.20
C CYS A 220 8.59 11.46 -10.22
N SER A 221 8.96 10.68 -9.21
CA SER A 221 8.05 10.20 -8.17
C SER A 221 7.45 11.36 -7.36
N MET A 222 8.25 12.38 -7.02
CA MET A 222 7.78 13.59 -6.36
C MET A 222 6.94 14.47 -7.29
N ALA A 223 7.26 14.54 -8.59
CA ALA A 223 6.42 15.21 -9.57
C ALA A 223 5.02 14.58 -9.62
N LEU A 224 4.90 13.26 -9.50
CA LEU A 224 3.63 12.55 -9.44
C LEU A 224 2.83 12.86 -8.16
N VAL A 225 3.51 13.07 -7.02
CA VAL A 225 2.88 13.58 -5.78
C VAL A 225 2.22 14.95 -6.05
N HIS A 226 2.97 15.87 -6.65
CA HIS A 226 2.46 17.21 -6.99
C HIS A 226 1.40 17.20 -8.09
N PHE A 227 1.42 16.19 -8.95
CA PHE A 227 0.40 15.96 -9.98
C PHE A 227 -0.88 15.35 -9.42
N ARG A 228 -0.87 14.88 -8.17
CA ARG A 228 -1.98 14.22 -7.45
C ARG A 228 -2.56 13.02 -8.20
N VAL A 229 -1.68 12.20 -8.78
CA VAL A 229 -2.08 10.94 -9.40
C VAL A 229 -2.83 10.05 -8.40
N LYS A 230 -3.75 9.24 -8.91
CA LYS A 230 -4.41 8.19 -8.13
C LYS A 230 -3.52 6.96 -8.04
N ARG A 231 -3.04 6.49 -9.20
CA ARG A 231 -2.29 5.22 -9.33
C ARG A 231 -1.17 5.35 -10.35
N VAL A 232 -0.09 4.62 -10.12
CA VAL A 232 1.05 4.49 -11.03
C VAL A 232 1.25 3.03 -11.36
N PHE A 233 1.32 2.70 -12.65
CA PHE A 233 1.65 1.37 -13.16
C PHE A 233 2.98 1.44 -13.88
N TYR A 234 3.94 0.58 -13.54
CA TYR A 234 5.23 0.53 -14.23
C TYR A 234 5.67 -0.90 -14.59
N ALA A 235 6.37 -1.08 -15.71
CA ALA A 235 6.71 -2.40 -16.24
C ALA A 235 8.08 -2.95 -15.81
N ARG A 236 9.06 -2.06 -15.58
CA ARG A 236 10.47 -2.43 -15.34
C ARG A 236 11.07 -1.62 -14.20
N ASN A 237 11.68 -2.29 -13.22
CA ASN A 237 12.47 -1.64 -12.17
C ASN A 237 13.65 -0.87 -12.78
N SER A 238 14.04 0.24 -12.16
CA SER A 238 15.19 1.02 -12.59
C SER A 238 16.22 1.15 -11.46
N ARG A 239 17.49 1.34 -11.83
CA ARG A 239 18.57 1.49 -10.85
C ARG A 239 18.34 2.67 -9.91
N ASN A 240 17.83 3.77 -10.44
CA ASN A 240 17.55 5.00 -9.70
C ASN A 240 16.08 5.11 -9.26
N GLY A 241 15.29 4.06 -9.51
CA GLY A 241 13.88 3.99 -9.17
C GLY A 241 13.69 3.87 -7.67
N VAL A 242 12.69 4.58 -7.16
CA VAL A 242 12.43 4.69 -5.71
C VAL A 242 11.14 4.03 -5.26
N LEU A 243 10.35 3.46 -6.16
CA LEU A 243 8.98 2.99 -5.85
C LEU A 243 8.90 1.47 -5.62
N LYS A 244 9.84 0.68 -6.14
CA LYS A 244 9.89 -0.79 -6.00
C LYS A 244 9.91 -1.24 -4.54
N GLU A 245 9.62 -2.53 -4.33
CA GLU A 245 9.42 -3.13 -3.00
C GLU A 245 10.62 -2.99 -2.05
N ASP A 246 11.84 -3.00 -2.59
CA ASP A 246 13.09 -2.79 -1.84
C ASP A 246 13.64 -1.35 -1.97
N GLY A 247 12.86 -0.44 -2.56
CA GLY A 247 13.17 0.97 -2.71
C GLY A 247 12.77 1.81 -1.51
N TRP A 248 12.86 3.14 -1.64
CA TRP A 248 12.39 4.08 -0.62
C TRP A 248 10.86 4.02 -0.45
N GLN A 249 10.13 3.66 -1.52
CA GLN A 249 8.67 3.71 -1.58
C GLN A 249 8.15 5.11 -1.24
N LEU A 250 8.67 6.14 -1.93
CA LEU A 250 8.34 7.56 -1.69
C LEU A 250 6.83 7.84 -1.63
N HIS A 251 6.03 7.08 -2.37
CA HIS A 251 4.55 7.17 -2.38
C HIS A 251 3.89 6.79 -1.05
N LEU A 252 4.63 6.21 -0.10
CA LEU A 252 4.19 5.80 1.24
C LEU A 252 4.76 6.71 2.35
N GLU A 253 5.57 7.71 2.03
CA GLU A 253 6.23 8.57 3.00
C GLU A 253 5.21 9.39 3.82
N PRO A 254 5.07 9.19 5.15
CA PRO A 254 4.01 9.84 5.92
C PRO A 254 4.03 11.38 5.88
N SER A 255 5.21 11.98 5.63
CA SER A 255 5.39 13.43 5.60
C SER A 255 4.98 14.12 4.29
N ILE A 256 4.66 13.37 3.22
CA ILE A 256 4.19 13.96 1.96
C ILE A 256 2.68 14.25 1.97
N ASN A 257 2.29 15.32 1.27
CA ASN A 257 0.92 15.82 1.28
C ASN A 257 -0.10 14.97 0.49
N HIS A 258 0.37 14.11 -0.42
CA HIS A 258 -0.49 13.29 -1.28
C HIS A 258 0.14 11.93 -1.50
N HIS A 259 -0.65 10.87 -1.35
CA HIS A 259 -0.21 9.49 -1.55
C HIS A 259 -0.92 8.90 -2.77
N TYR A 260 -0.26 7.96 -3.45
CA TYR A 260 -0.81 7.27 -4.60
C TYR A 260 -0.47 5.80 -4.57
N GLU A 261 -1.32 4.97 -5.17
CA GLU A 261 -1.06 3.54 -5.26
C GLU A 261 -0.03 3.26 -6.35
N VAL A 262 0.85 2.29 -6.13
CA VAL A 262 1.86 1.89 -7.11
C VAL A 262 1.69 0.42 -7.42
N PHE A 263 1.80 0.08 -8.71
CA PHE A 263 1.70 -1.28 -9.20
C PHE A 263 2.84 -1.59 -10.16
N ARG A 264 3.51 -2.72 -9.94
CA ARG A 264 4.45 -3.31 -10.89
C ARG A 264 3.71 -4.26 -11.83
N VAL A 265 3.96 -4.14 -13.12
CA VAL A 265 3.32 -4.95 -14.16
C VAL A 265 4.36 -5.84 -14.84
N GLU A 266 4.14 -7.15 -14.84
CA GLU A 266 4.98 -8.13 -15.52
C GLU A 266 4.26 -8.72 -16.74
N GLY A 267 5.03 -9.20 -17.73
CA GLY A 267 4.52 -9.93 -18.90
C GLY A 267 4.15 -9.09 -20.12
N LEU A 268 4.24 -7.74 -20.05
CA LEU A 268 4.02 -6.88 -21.21
C LEU A 268 5.23 -6.87 -22.17
N LEU A 269 6.44 -6.89 -21.62
CA LEU A 269 7.68 -6.71 -22.39
C LEU A 269 8.11 -7.95 -23.18
N ASP A 270 7.62 -9.12 -22.79
CA ASP A 270 7.83 -10.38 -23.51
C ASP A 270 7.08 -10.43 -24.86
N ASN A 271 6.17 -9.48 -25.10
CA ASN A 271 5.29 -9.43 -26.28
C ASN A 271 5.71 -8.39 -27.35
N ASN A 272 7.02 -8.21 -27.59
CA ASN A 272 7.61 -7.40 -28.69
C ASN A 272 7.73 -5.87 -28.50
N TYR A 273 7.71 -5.33 -27.27
CA TYR A 273 7.61 -3.88 -27.10
C TYR A 273 8.89 -3.10 -26.73
N ILE A 274 10.02 -3.75 -26.40
CA ILE A 274 11.25 -3.02 -26.01
C ILE A 274 12.51 -3.64 -26.59
N VAL A 275 13.23 -2.82 -27.37
CA VAL A 275 14.64 -3.00 -27.73
C VAL A 275 15.47 -2.47 -26.56
N ASP A 276 16.38 -3.30 -26.05
CA ASP A 276 17.28 -2.93 -24.97
C ASP A 276 18.12 -1.69 -25.35
N ASN A 277 17.86 -0.58 -24.66
CA ASN A 277 18.61 0.68 -24.78
C ASN A 277 19.26 1.06 -23.44
N SER A 278 19.37 0.11 -22.50
CA SER A 278 19.82 0.38 -21.14
C SER A 278 21.29 0.82 -21.01
N ASP A 279 22.07 0.77 -22.10
CA ASP A 279 23.49 1.16 -22.10
C ASP A 279 23.81 2.57 -22.65
N ARG A 280 22.85 3.34 -23.17
CA ARG A 280 23.19 4.60 -23.89
C ARG A 280 23.28 5.88 -23.06
N PHE A 281 22.83 5.90 -21.80
CA PHE A 281 22.85 7.11 -20.97
C PHE A 281 23.77 7.05 -19.74
N CYS A 282 24.45 5.92 -19.50
CA CYS A 282 25.32 5.76 -18.33
C CYS A 282 26.84 5.90 -18.61
N SER A 283 27.26 6.19 -19.83
CA SER A 283 28.70 6.27 -20.18
C SER A 283 29.35 7.66 -20.04
N ASN A 284 28.64 8.70 -19.56
CA ASN A 284 29.17 10.08 -19.53
C ASN A 284 29.14 10.78 -18.16
N ILE A 285 29.06 10.04 -17.05
CA ILE A 285 29.24 10.62 -15.71
C ILE A 285 30.27 9.76 -14.96
N GLN A 286 31.55 10.05 -15.22
CA GLN A 286 32.62 9.80 -14.26
C GLN A 286 32.64 11.00 -13.29
N LEU A 287 32.33 10.73 -12.02
CA LEU A 287 32.83 11.54 -10.91
C LEU A 287 34.28 11.13 -10.62
#